data_AF-A0A382LZU3-F1
#
_entry.id   AF-A0A382LZU3-F1
#
_cell.length_a   1.000
_cell.length_b   1.000
_cell.length_c   1.000
_cell.angle_alpha   90.00
_cell.angle_beta   90.00
_cell.angle_gamma   90.00
#
_symmetry.space_group_name_H-M   'P 1'
#
loop_
_entity.id
_entity.type
_entity.pdbx_description
1 polymer ?
#
loop_
_entity_poly.entity_id
_entity_poly.type
_entity_poly.pdbx_seq_one_letter_code
_entity_poly.pdbx_strand_id
1 'polypeptide(L)'
;TPELMSPVPIEGVEEVLGKKKSIIKNFTFFGGLIGGISGFTLAAVTAIIYPHPVGGRPIITIPPYLIITYELTILFGILFTVLGFIISSRLPAIRDRMYVPEAAVDKFAVAVTCENSEHRSRADAILNGAGAEQVRDMREED
;
A
#
# COMPACT_ATOMS: atom_id res chain seq x y z
N THR A 1 -6.18 -3.39 -20.82
CA THR A 1 -5.30 -4.21 -19.95
C THR A 1 -6.15 -5.11 -19.09
N PRO A 2 -5.77 -6.39 -18.88
CA PRO A 2 -6.52 -7.28 -18.01
C PRO A 2 -6.26 -6.96 -16.53
N GLU A 3 -7.33 -6.93 -15.73
CA GLU A 3 -7.28 -6.86 -14.27
C GLU A 3 -7.95 -8.10 -13.67
N LEU A 4 -7.35 -8.68 -12.63
CA LEU A 4 -7.90 -9.83 -11.92
C LEU A 4 -8.48 -9.38 -10.58
N MET A 5 -9.72 -9.77 -10.33
CA MET A 5 -10.39 -9.65 -9.04
C MET A 5 -10.53 -11.05 -8.45
N SER A 6 -10.03 -11.22 -7.24
CA SER A 6 -9.97 -12.52 -6.57
C SER A 6 -10.30 -12.34 -5.08
N PRO A 7 -11.09 -13.24 -4.49
CA PRO A 7 -11.40 -13.22 -3.05
C PRO A 7 -10.19 -13.59 -2.20
N VAL A 8 -9.21 -14.29 -2.80
CA VAL A 8 -7.99 -14.76 -2.14
C VAL A 8 -6.74 -14.32 -2.90
N PRO A 9 -5.61 -14.12 -2.20
CA PRO A 9 -4.33 -13.89 -2.88
C PRO A 9 -3.94 -15.15 -3.66
N ILE A 10 -3.72 -15.02 -4.96
CA ILE A 10 -3.26 -16.11 -5.82
C ILE A 10 -1.78 -15.89 -6.10
N GLU A 11 -0.95 -16.87 -5.75
CA GLU A 11 0.47 -16.83 -6.06
C GLU A 11 0.70 -16.95 -7.58
N GLY A 12 1.64 -16.15 -8.11
CA GLY A 12 2.04 -16.21 -9.53
C GLY A 12 1.24 -15.32 -10.48
N VAL A 13 0.18 -14.64 -10.00
CA VAL A 13 -0.59 -13.70 -10.81
C VAL A 13 0.29 -12.53 -11.29
N GLU A 14 1.20 -12.05 -10.46
CA GLU A 14 2.11 -10.94 -10.81
C GLU A 14 3.08 -11.30 -11.94
N GLU A 15 3.38 -12.58 -12.16
CA GLU A 15 4.22 -13.03 -13.28
C GLU A 15 3.46 -12.95 -14.61
N VAL A 16 2.16 -13.23 -14.57
CA VAL A 16 1.27 -13.24 -15.74
C VAL A 16 0.76 -11.84 -16.10
N LEU A 17 0.29 -11.07 -15.10
CA LEU A 17 -0.27 -9.72 -15.30
C LEU A 17 0.79 -8.61 -15.25
N GLY A 18 2.01 -8.93 -14.83
CA GLY A 18 3.10 -7.98 -14.63
C GLY A 18 3.11 -7.37 -13.23
N LYS A 19 4.32 -7.13 -12.71
CA LYS A 19 4.53 -6.56 -11.37
C LYS A 19 4.10 -5.09 -11.31
N LYS A 20 3.07 -4.78 -10.51
CA LYS A 20 2.81 -3.39 -10.09
C LYS A 20 3.91 -2.96 -9.11
N LYS A 21 4.68 -1.91 -9.45
CA LYS A 21 5.74 -1.39 -8.57
C LYS A 21 5.12 -0.73 -7.33
N SER A 22 5.32 -1.33 -6.16
CA SER A 22 4.85 -0.76 -4.90
C SER A 22 5.75 0.40 -4.44
N ILE A 23 5.16 1.58 -4.27
CA ILE A 23 5.86 2.79 -3.78
C ILE A 23 5.93 2.79 -2.25
N ILE A 24 5.17 1.92 -1.57
CA ILE A 24 4.97 1.90 -0.11
C ILE A 24 6.30 1.79 0.64
N LYS A 25 7.23 0.97 0.15
CA LYS A 25 8.57 0.80 0.77
C LYS A 25 9.31 2.12 0.93
N ASN A 26 9.21 3.02 -0.05
CA ASN A 26 9.90 4.30 0.01
C ASN A 26 9.29 5.20 1.08
N PHE A 27 7.96 5.21 1.21
CA PHE A 27 7.27 5.94 2.27
C PHE A 27 7.70 5.46 3.66
N THR A 28 7.73 4.14 3.89
CA THR A 28 8.18 3.56 5.17
C THR A 28 9.61 3.98 5.50
N PHE A 29 10.52 3.95 4.52
CA PHE A 29 11.92 4.32 4.71
C PHE A 29 12.07 5.79 5.13
N PHE A 30 11.42 6.72 4.42
CA PHE A 30 11.48 8.14 4.77
C PHE A 30 10.78 8.44 6.09
N GLY A 31 9.66 7.78 6.38
CA GLY A 31 8.97 7.88 7.66
C GLY A 31 9.84 7.44 8.84
N GLY A 32 10.51 6.30 8.71
CA GLY A 32 11.45 5.81 9.73
C GLY A 32 12.64 6.75 9.92
N LEU A 33 13.22 7.27 8.84
CA LEU A 33 14.33 8.22 8.91
C LEU A 33 13.93 9.52 9.62
N ILE A 34 12.77 10.09 9.27
CA ILE A 34 12.23 11.27 9.94
C ILE A 34 11.91 10.97 11.41
N GLY A 35 11.36 9.79 11.71
CA GLY A 35 11.09 9.34 13.07
C GLY A 35 12.33 9.22 13.93
N GLY A 36 13.41 8.62 13.39
CA GLY A 36 14.68 8.50 14.10
C GLY A 36 15.33 9.85 14.37
N ILE A 37 15.38 10.73 13.35
CA ILE A 37 15.95 12.07 13.52
C ILE A 37 15.12 12.88 14.53
N SER A 38 13.79 12.87 14.41
CA SER A 38 12.91 13.61 15.32
C SER A 38 12.97 13.06 16.74
N GLY A 39 13.05 11.74 16.94
CA GLY A 39 13.15 11.13 18.26
C GLY A 39 14.44 11.45 19.00
N PHE A 40 15.57 11.37 18.30
CA PHE A 40 16.84 11.78 18.88
C PHE A 40 16.87 13.28 19.17
N THR A 41 16.39 14.10 18.23
CA THR A 41 16.33 15.55 18.39
C THR A 41 15.42 15.95 19.55
N LEU A 42 14.26 15.32 19.69
CA LEU A 42 13.32 15.56 20.79
C LEU A 42 13.99 15.29 22.14
N ALA A 43 14.65 14.15 22.29
CA ALA A 43 15.36 13.80 23.54
C ALA A 43 16.53 14.76 23.82
N ALA A 44 17.33 15.09 22.81
CA ALA A 44 18.47 15.99 22.94
C ALA A 44 18.06 17.43 23.28
N VAL A 45 17.10 17.99 22.54
CA VAL A 45 16.59 19.35 22.76
C VAL A 45 15.95 19.48 24.14
N THR A 46 15.16 18.48 24.57
CA THR A 46 14.53 18.49 25.90
C THR A 46 15.58 18.58 27.02
N ALA A 47 16.66 17.82 26.91
CA ALA A 47 17.73 17.83 27.92
C ALA A 47 18.61 19.09 27.88
N ILE A 48 18.73 19.75 26.72
CA ILE A 48 19.43 21.04 26.60
C ILE A 48 18.59 22.17 27.20
N ILE A 49 17.28 22.18 26.94
CA ILE A 49 16.38 23.24 27.44
C ILE A 49 16.19 23.13 28.95
N TYR A 50 16.03 21.91 29.47
CA TYR A 50 15.85 21.67 30.90
C TYR A 50 16.94 20.73 31.43
N PRO A 51 18.16 21.25 31.66
CA PRO A 51 19.26 20.43 32.15
C PRO A 51 19.01 20.02 33.60
N HIS A 52 18.78 18.72 33.81
CA HIS A 52 18.62 18.14 35.14
C HIS A 52 19.75 17.14 35.44
N PRO A 53 20.92 17.61 35.91
CA PRO A 53 22.05 16.74 36.18
C PRO A 53 21.77 15.82 37.38
N VAL A 54 21.61 14.53 37.11
CA VAL A 54 21.41 13.49 38.13
C VAL A 54 22.46 12.39 38.00
N GLY A 55 23.03 11.98 39.13
CA GLY A 55 23.93 10.82 39.19
C GLY A 55 25.23 10.93 38.38
N GLY A 56 25.75 12.15 38.15
CA GLY A 56 27.03 12.40 37.47
C GLY A 56 27.06 12.06 35.98
N ARG A 57 25.90 11.80 35.36
CA ARG A 57 25.79 11.43 33.94
C ARG A 57 25.87 12.66 33.03
N PRO A 58 26.38 12.50 31.80
CA PRO A 58 26.31 13.58 30.81
C PRO A 58 24.86 13.92 30.50
N ILE A 59 24.60 15.20 30.22
CA ILE A 59 23.26 15.73 29.87
C ILE A 59 22.67 14.95 28.68
N ILE A 60 23.51 14.52 27.75
CA ILE A 60 23.15 13.61 26.66
C ILE A 60 23.59 12.20 27.03
N THR A 61 22.66 11.39 27.54
CA THR A 61 22.91 9.98 27.86
C THR A 61 22.35 9.11 26.74
N ILE A 62 23.22 8.39 26.02
CA ILE A 62 22.85 7.66 24.79
C ILE A 62 21.86 6.50 25.03
N PRO A 63 22.04 5.60 26.04
CA PRO A 63 21.15 4.43 26.17
C PRO A 63 19.65 4.76 26.36
N PRO A 64 19.24 5.74 27.19
CA PRO A 64 17.84 6.14 27.30
C PRO A 64 17.31 6.80 26.01
N TYR A 65 18.14 7.55 25.29
CA TYR A 65 17.70 8.28 24.09
C TYR A 65 17.44 7.33 22.93
N LEU A 66 18.18 6.22 22.87
CA LEU A 66 17.94 5.17 21.89
C LEU A 66 16.54 4.55 22.03
N ILE A 67 16.04 4.38 23.26
CA ILE A 67 14.69 3.83 23.51
C ILE A 67 13.64 4.77 22.91
N ILE A 68 13.72 6.07 23.22
CA ILE A 68 12.79 7.07 22.68
C ILE A 68 12.90 7.15 21.15
N THR A 69 14.12 7.16 20.64
CA THR A 69 14.39 7.22 19.20
C THR A 69 13.83 6.00 18.46
N TYR A 70 13.93 4.80 19.05
CA TYR A 70 13.39 3.57 18.51
C TYR A 70 11.86 3.62 18.39
N GLU A 71 11.17 4.04 19.45
CA GLU A 71 9.71 4.18 19.45
C GLU A 71 9.24 5.18 18.40
N LEU A 72 9.89 6.35 18.30
CA LEU A 72 9.54 7.35 17.29
C LEU A 72 9.84 6.86 15.87
N THR A 73 10.93 6.12 15.67
CA THR A 73 11.25 5.50 14.37
C THR A 73 10.13 4.56 13.90
N ILE A 74 9.63 3.70 14.80
CA ILE A 74 8.55 2.76 14.47
C ILE A 74 7.24 3.51 14.26
N LEU A 75 6.90 4.46 15.13
CA LEU A 75 5.67 5.24 15.03
C LEU A 75 5.56 5.97 13.68
N PHE A 76 6.58 6.76 13.32
CA PHE A 76 6.58 7.48 12.04
C PHE A 76 6.72 6.52 10.85
N GLY A 77 7.47 5.41 10.99
CA GLY A 77 7.51 4.35 9.99
C GLY A 77 6.12 3.81 9.66
N ILE A 78 5.32 3.47 10.68
CA ILE A 78 3.95 2.98 10.51
C ILE A 78 3.05 4.05 9.90
N LEU A 79 3.07 5.28 10.42
CA LEU A 79 2.23 6.38 9.92
C LEU A 79 2.48 6.66 8.44
N PHE A 80 3.74 6.73 8.03
CA PHE A 80 4.08 6.93 6.61
C PHE A 80 3.75 5.70 5.77
N THR A 81 3.86 4.48 6.30
CA THR A 81 3.46 3.26 5.59
C THR A 81 1.96 3.28 5.30
N VAL A 82 1.14 3.63 6.29
CA VAL A 82 -0.32 3.77 6.13
C VAL A 82 -0.63 4.87 5.12
N LEU A 83 0.05 6.02 5.20
CA LEU A 83 -0.12 7.10 4.22
C LEU A 83 0.26 6.65 2.80
N GLY A 84 1.39 5.94 2.65
CA GLY A 84 1.83 5.37 1.37
C GLY A 84 0.86 4.34 0.83
N PHE A 85 0.24 3.52 1.70
CA PHE A 85 -0.82 2.59 1.32
C PHE A 85 -2.06 3.32 0.81
N ILE A 86 -2.54 4.35 1.51
CA ILE A 86 -3.72 5.13 1.10
C ILE A 86 -3.48 5.77 -0.28
N ILE A 87 -2.31 6.36 -0.49
CA ILE A 87 -1.91 6.98 -1.77
C ILE A 87 -1.79 5.92 -2.88
N SER A 88 -1.13 4.79 -2.60
CA SER A 88 -0.92 3.72 -3.59
C SER A 88 -2.22 3.01 -3.98
N SER A 89 -3.11 2.81 -3.01
CA SER A 89 -4.44 2.23 -3.24
C SER A 89 -5.42 3.23 -3.88
N ARG A 90 -5.04 4.52 -3.92
CA ARG A 90 -5.85 5.66 -4.37
C ARG A 90 -7.18 5.72 -3.62
N LEU A 91 -7.11 5.66 -2.29
CA LEU A 91 -8.23 5.87 -1.39
C LEU A 91 -8.24 7.35 -0.95
N PRO A 92 -9.41 7.98 -0.76
CA PRO A 92 -10.76 7.47 -1.00
C PRO A 92 -11.04 7.31 -2.50
N ALA A 93 -11.75 6.24 -2.88
CA ALA A 93 -12.11 5.99 -4.27
C ALA A 93 -13.16 7.01 -4.74
N ILE A 94 -12.70 8.16 -5.23
CA ILE A 94 -13.56 9.25 -5.71
C ILE A 94 -14.18 8.89 -7.08
N ARG A 95 -13.56 7.96 -7.82
CA ARG A 95 -14.09 7.44 -9.10
C ARG A 95 -14.62 6.05 -8.88
N ASP A 96 -15.78 5.79 -9.49
CA ASP A 96 -16.37 4.45 -9.53
C ASP A 96 -15.39 3.49 -10.19
N ARG A 97 -15.19 2.33 -9.58
CA ARG A 97 -14.36 1.27 -10.14
C ARG A 97 -15.26 0.10 -10.36
N MET A 98 -15.05 -0.59 -11.49
CA MET A 98 -15.71 -1.85 -11.77
C MET A 98 -15.65 -2.75 -10.53
N TYR A 99 -16.82 -3.06 -9.98
CA TYR A 99 -16.95 -3.84 -8.76
C TYR A 99 -17.87 -5.02 -9.03
N VAL A 100 -17.33 -6.23 -8.90
CA VAL A 100 -18.08 -7.47 -9.09
C VAL A 100 -18.28 -8.09 -7.72
N PRO A 101 -19.48 -8.02 -7.11
CA PRO A 101 -19.70 -8.50 -5.75
C PRO A 101 -19.42 -9.99 -5.61
N GLU A 102 -19.68 -10.79 -6.66
CA GLU A 102 -19.38 -12.22 -6.68
C GLU A 102 -17.86 -12.49 -6.57
N ALA A 103 -17.02 -11.59 -7.09
CA ALA A 103 -15.57 -11.71 -7.02
C ALA A 103 -14.99 -11.45 -5.61
N ALA A 104 -15.79 -10.86 -4.71
CA ALA A 104 -15.41 -10.66 -3.32
C ALA A 104 -15.73 -11.87 -2.43
N VAL A 105 -16.54 -12.82 -2.92
CA VAL A 105 -17.05 -13.95 -2.12
C VAL A 105 -16.45 -15.27 -2.57
N ASP A 106 -16.80 -15.73 -3.78
CA ASP A 106 -16.52 -17.11 -4.21
C ASP A 106 -16.01 -17.23 -5.67
N LYS A 107 -16.12 -16.19 -6.49
CA LYS A 107 -15.72 -16.23 -7.90
C LYS A 107 -14.41 -15.50 -8.18
N PHE A 108 -13.73 -15.90 -9.25
CA PHE A 108 -12.60 -15.16 -9.81
C PHE A 108 -13.08 -14.41 -11.06
N ALA A 109 -12.86 -13.09 -11.10
CA ALA A 109 -13.27 -12.27 -12.24
C ALA A 109 -12.05 -11.68 -12.95
N VAL A 110 -12.03 -11.80 -14.28
CA VAL A 110 -11.03 -11.16 -15.13
C VAL A 110 -11.71 -10.05 -15.93
N ALA A 111 -11.36 -8.82 -15.64
CA ALA A 111 -11.85 -7.64 -16.34
C ALA A 111 -10.87 -7.26 -17.44
N VAL A 112 -11.36 -7.01 -18.66
CA VAL A 112 -10.54 -6.55 -19.78
C VAL A 112 -11.13 -5.26 -20.33
N THR A 113 -10.39 -4.16 -20.23
CA THR A 113 -10.79 -2.91 -20.88
C THR A 113 -10.60 -3.02 -22.39
N CYS A 114 -11.67 -2.83 -23.16
CA CYS A 114 -11.67 -2.83 -24.63
C CYS A 114 -12.10 -1.46 -25.17
N GLU A 115 -11.31 -0.88 -26.08
CA GLU A 115 -11.61 0.42 -26.70
C GLU A 115 -12.48 0.28 -27.97
N ASN A 116 -12.36 -0.83 -28.71
CA ASN A 116 -13.04 -1.08 -29.98
C ASN A 116 -13.92 -2.33 -29.93
N SER A 117 -14.98 -2.34 -30.76
CA SER A 117 -15.89 -3.48 -30.93
C SER A 117 -15.18 -4.75 -31.46
N GLU A 118 -14.13 -4.59 -32.26
CA GLU A 118 -13.28 -5.70 -32.72
C GLU A 118 -12.50 -6.34 -31.56
N HIS A 119 -11.89 -5.52 -30.70
CA HIS A 119 -11.17 -5.99 -29.51
C HIS A 119 -12.10 -6.72 -28.54
N ARG A 120 -13.34 -6.25 -28.44
CA ARG A 120 -14.38 -6.93 -27.66
C ARG A 120 -14.70 -8.32 -28.21
N SER A 121 -15.02 -8.43 -29.49
CA SER A 121 -15.33 -9.73 -30.11
C SER A 121 -14.19 -10.73 -29.95
N ARG A 122 -12.96 -10.25 -30.06
CA ARG A 122 -11.76 -11.04 -29.82
C ARG A 122 -11.61 -11.45 -28.35
N ALA A 123 -11.88 -10.55 -27.41
CA ALA A 123 -11.85 -10.85 -25.98
C ALA A 123 -12.92 -11.90 -25.61
N ASP A 124 -14.14 -11.75 -26.11
CA ASP A 124 -15.22 -12.72 -25.89
C ASP A 124 -14.84 -14.11 -26.41
N ALA A 125 -14.25 -14.21 -27.61
CA ALA A 125 -13.79 -15.48 -28.16
C ALA A 125 -12.69 -16.13 -27.29
N ILE A 126 -11.74 -15.33 -26.80
CA ILE A 126 -10.64 -15.82 -25.95
C ILE A 126 -11.17 -16.29 -24.58
N LEU A 127 -12.05 -15.51 -23.95
CA LEU A 127 -12.61 -15.84 -22.63
C LEU A 127 -13.46 -17.11 -22.66
N ASN A 128 -14.31 -17.25 -23.69
CA ASN A 128 -15.09 -18.47 -23.88
C ASN A 128 -14.18 -19.67 -24.18
N GLY A 129 -13.15 -19.50 -25.00
CA GLY A 129 -12.16 -20.55 -25.29
C GLY A 129 -11.33 -20.98 -24.07
N ALA A 130 -11.13 -20.08 -23.10
CA ALA A 130 -10.41 -20.36 -21.86
C ALA A 130 -11.28 -21.04 -20.77
N GLY A 131 -12.58 -21.24 -21.01
CA GLY A 131 -13.49 -21.91 -20.08
C GLY A 131 -14.18 -20.98 -19.08
N ALA A 132 -14.41 -19.71 -19.44
CA ALA A 132 -15.19 -18.80 -18.60
C ALA A 132 -16.62 -19.32 -18.36
N GLU A 133 -17.04 -19.40 -17.09
CA GLU A 133 -18.41 -19.79 -16.71
C GLU A 133 -19.44 -18.77 -17.22
N GLN A 134 -19.09 -17.49 -17.19
CA GLN A 134 -19.96 -16.40 -17.63
C GLN A 134 -19.14 -15.21 -18.13
N VAL A 135 -19.57 -14.61 -19.24
CA VAL A 135 -18.99 -13.39 -19.82
C VAL A 135 -20.09 -12.33 -19.83
N ARG A 136 -19.88 -11.21 -19.13
CA ARG A 136 -20.81 -10.07 -19.06
C ARG A 136 -20.15 -8.83 -19.66
N ASP A 137 -20.92 -8.05 -20.39
CA ASP A 137 -20.53 -6.70 -20.80
C ASP A 137 -20.89 -5.74 -19.67
N MET A 138 -19.88 -5.12 -19.04
CA MET A 138 -20.08 -4.15 -17.97
C MET A 138 -19.67 -2.78 -18.48
N ARG A 139 -20.59 -1.82 -18.46
CA ARG A 139 -20.30 -0.40 -18.68
C ARG A 139 -20.02 0.24 -17.33
N GLU A 140 -19.16 1.25 -17.30
CA GLU A 140 -18.74 1.98 -16.08
C GLU A 140 -19.89 2.66 -15.29
N GLU A 141 -21.17 2.45 -15.63
CA GLU A 141 -22.35 3.15 -15.07
C GLU A 141 -23.35 2.23 -14.33
N ASP A 142 -23.11 0.91 -14.22
CA ASP A 142 -23.99 -0.04 -13.50
C ASP A 142 -23.36 -0.57 -12.19
#